data_AF-A0A953D7X3-F1
#
_entry.id   AF-A0A953D7X3-F1
#
_cell.length_a   1.000
_cell.length_b   1.000
_cell.length_c   1.000
_cell.angle_alpha   90.00
_cell.angle_beta   90.00
_cell.angle_gamma   90.00
#
_symmetry.space_group_name_H-M   'P 1'
#
loop_
_entity.id
_entity.type
_entity.pdbx_description
1 polymer ?
#
loop_
_entity_poly.entity_id
_entity_poly.type
_entity_poly.pdbx_seq_one_letter_code
_entity_poly.pdbx_strand_id
1 'polypeptide(L)'
;MMLLAVWGVAMVALTAWLGFPCGYTFGADGIAVRSGPLKWTVPYAAIRGAVPTWVPLPGPAWSLQRVRLDFADGFILVSPDAREVFISELAERCPHLMRRGAGLAKRLPLPHEKAAR
;
A
#
# COMPACT_ATOMS: atom_id res chain seq x y z
N MET A 1 14.48 3.81 -40.95
CA MET A 1 13.63 4.96 -40.58
C MET A 1 12.44 4.52 -39.72
N MET A 2 11.53 3.66 -40.19
CA MET A 2 10.34 3.23 -39.43
C MET A 2 10.65 2.52 -38.09
N LEU A 3 11.63 1.60 -38.08
CA LEU A 3 12.04 0.88 -36.85
C LEU A 3 12.62 1.79 -35.76
N LEU A 4 13.40 2.80 -36.15
CA LEU A 4 13.94 3.81 -35.22
C LEU A 4 12.84 4.69 -34.65
N ALA A 5 11.84 5.05 -35.45
CA ALA A 5 10.69 5.82 -34.99
C ALA A 5 9.84 5.04 -33.98
N VAL A 6 9.56 3.76 -34.23
CA VAL A 6 8.83 2.88 -33.29
C VAL A 6 9.59 2.74 -31.97
N TRP A 7 10.91 2.55 -32.03
CA TRP A 7 11.75 2.47 -30.83
C TRP A 7 11.76 3.77 -30.02
N GLY A 8 11.85 4.91 -30.72
CA GLY A 8 11.79 6.24 -30.09
C GLY A 8 10.46 6.47 -29.36
N VAL A 9 9.34 6.14 -29.99
CA VAL A 9 8.01 6.22 -29.37
C VAL A 9 7.90 5.28 -28.16
N ALA A 10 8.44 4.07 -28.25
CA ALA A 10 8.43 3.12 -27.13
C ALA A 10 9.23 3.63 -25.92
N MET A 11 10.39 4.26 -26.14
CA MET A 11 11.20 4.84 -25.06
C MET A 11 10.53 6.05 -24.40
N VAL A 12 9.89 6.92 -25.18
CA VAL A 12 9.11 8.06 -24.66
C VAL A 12 7.91 7.55 -23.85
N ALA A 13 7.20 6.54 -24.34
CA ALA A 13 6.09 5.94 -23.61
C ALA A 13 6.56 5.29 -22.30
N LEU A 14 7.70 4.58 -22.31
CA LEU A 14 8.27 3.95 -21.12
C LEU A 14 8.72 4.98 -20.08
N THR A 15 9.40 6.04 -20.50
CA THR A 15 9.84 7.11 -19.59
C THR A 15 8.67 7.91 -19.04
N ALA A 16 7.65 8.20 -19.85
CA ALA A 16 6.41 8.79 -19.39
C ALA A 16 5.70 7.88 -18.37
N TRP A 17 5.67 6.56 -18.60
CA TRP A 17 5.09 5.58 -17.68
C TRP A 17 5.80 5.58 -16.32
N LEU A 18 7.14 5.58 -16.32
CA LEU A 18 7.96 5.59 -15.10
C LEU A 18 7.81 6.90 -14.30
N GLY A 19 7.45 7.99 -14.96
CA GLY A 19 7.19 9.28 -14.32
C GLY A 19 5.80 9.44 -13.72
N PHE A 20 4.88 8.49 -13.89
CA PHE A 20 3.56 8.62 -13.29
C PHE A 20 3.62 8.44 -11.76
N PRO A 21 3.04 9.37 -10.99
CA PRO A 21 3.09 9.31 -9.53
C PRO A 21 2.32 8.10 -9.01
N CYS A 22 2.94 7.38 -8.07
CA CYS A 22 2.22 6.46 -7.20
C CYS A 22 1.54 7.28 -6.10
N GLY A 23 0.24 7.10 -5.90
CA GLY A 23 -0.53 7.87 -4.94
C GLY A 23 -1.54 7.01 -4.19
N TYR A 24 -1.83 7.41 -2.96
CA TYR A 24 -2.80 6.74 -2.09
C TYR A 24 -3.87 7.75 -1.71
N THR A 25 -5.13 7.42 -1.98
CA THR A 25 -6.26 8.28 -1.63
C THR A 25 -7.20 7.50 -0.71
N PHE A 26 -7.44 8.03 0.47
CA PHE A 26 -8.43 7.47 1.41
C PHE A 26 -9.83 7.82 0.90
N GLY A 27 -10.62 6.80 0.60
CA GLY A 27 -12.03 6.92 0.23
C GLY A 27 -12.94 6.60 1.43
N ALA A 28 -14.24 6.46 1.16
CA ALA A 28 -15.21 6.08 2.19
C ALA A 28 -15.02 4.62 2.65
N ASP A 29 -14.87 3.69 1.70
CA ASP A 29 -14.89 2.24 1.98
C ASP A 29 -13.51 1.57 1.92
N GLY A 30 -12.47 2.32 1.51
CA GLY A 30 -11.13 1.78 1.34
C GLY A 30 -10.12 2.78 0.84
N ILE A 31 -8.92 2.29 0.57
CA ILE A 31 -7.79 3.07 0.05
C ILE A 31 -7.70 2.82 -1.45
N ALA A 32 -7.82 3.87 -2.25
CA ALA A 32 -7.49 3.82 -3.66
C ALA A 32 -5.96 3.89 -3.81
N VAL A 33 -5.37 2.80 -4.27
CA VAL A 33 -3.97 2.71 -4.63
C VAL A 33 -3.84 2.99 -6.11
N ARG A 34 -3.04 3.98 -6.46
CA ARG A 34 -2.68 4.31 -7.84
C ARG A 34 -1.20 4.04 -8.04
N SER A 35 -0.86 3.20 -9.00
CA SER A 35 0.51 2.97 -9.45
C SER A 35 0.55 3.14 -10.97
N GLY A 36 0.95 4.33 -11.41
CA GLY A 36 0.87 4.68 -12.82
C GLY A 36 -0.56 4.74 -13.35
N PRO A 37 -0.86 4.08 -14.48
CA PRO A 37 -2.21 3.98 -15.02
C PRO A 37 -3.07 2.93 -14.31
N LEU A 38 -2.47 2.04 -13.51
CA LEU A 38 -3.22 1.06 -12.73
C LEU A 38 -3.78 1.73 -11.47
N LYS A 39 -5.09 1.55 -11.27
CA LYS A 39 -5.80 1.99 -10.07
C LYS A 39 -6.59 0.81 -9.53
N TRP A 40 -6.44 0.53 -8.25
CA TRP A 40 -7.25 -0.46 -7.54
C TRP A 40 -7.62 0.05 -6.16
N THR A 41 -8.70 -0.47 -5.60
CA THR A 41 -9.17 -0.10 -4.26
C THR A 41 -8.96 -1.26 -3.30
N VAL A 42 -8.38 -0.96 -2.15
CA VAL A 42 -8.19 -1.91 -1.05
C VAL A 42 -9.24 -1.60 0.02
N PRO A 43 -10.24 -2.48 0.24
CA PRO A 43 -11.27 -2.27 1.26
C PRO A 43 -10.69 -2.28 2.67
N TYR A 44 -11.14 -1.39 3.55
CA TYR A 44 -10.64 -1.33 4.94
C TYR A 44 -10.86 -2.65 5.70
N ALA A 45 -12.01 -3.30 5.48
CA ALA A 45 -12.34 -4.57 6.10
C ALA A 45 -11.39 -5.72 5.71
N ALA A 46 -10.74 -5.63 4.54
CA ALA A 46 -9.77 -6.62 4.10
C ALA A 46 -8.42 -6.49 4.82
N ILE A 47 -8.09 -5.29 5.32
CA ILE A 47 -6.81 -5.00 5.96
C ILE A 47 -6.78 -5.65 7.33
N ARG A 48 -5.81 -6.54 7.55
CA ARG A 48 -5.57 -7.26 8.82
C ARG A 48 -4.38 -6.71 9.60
N GLY A 49 -3.52 -5.94 8.96
CA GLY A 49 -2.39 -5.30 9.62
C GLY A 49 -1.69 -4.29 8.70
N ALA A 50 -0.96 -3.38 9.31
CA ALA A 50 -0.12 -2.41 8.62
C ALA A 50 1.20 -2.25 9.40
N VAL A 51 2.30 -2.78 8.87
CA VAL A 51 3.60 -2.77 9.57
C VAL A 51 4.59 -1.89 8.80
N PRO A 52 5.22 -0.89 9.46
CA PRO A 52 6.28 -0.12 8.81
C PRO A 52 7.44 -1.05 8.47
N THR A 53 7.90 -1.01 7.23
CA THR A 53 9.02 -1.82 6.75
C THR A 53 10.03 -0.91 6.06
N TRP A 54 11.31 -1.13 6.34
CA TRP A 54 12.40 -0.51 5.61
C TRP A 54 13.01 -1.56 4.69
N VAL A 55 12.68 -1.52 3.40
CA VAL A 55 13.25 -2.45 2.40
C VAL A 55 14.00 -1.63 1.35
N PRO A 56 15.31 -1.83 1.16
CA PRO A 56 16.12 -1.11 0.18
C PRO A 56 15.95 -1.65 -1.26
N LEU A 57 14.84 -2.32 -1.58
CA LEU A 57 14.63 -2.92 -2.91
C LEU A 57 14.24 -1.83 -3.92
N PRO A 58 14.78 -1.82 -5.15
CA PRO A 58 14.23 -0.99 -6.23
C PRO A 58 12.75 -1.33 -6.45
N GLY A 59 11.92 -0.31 -6.72
CA GLY A 59 10.48 -0.48 -6.91
C GLY A 59 9.83 0.77 -7.53
N PRO A 60 8.57 0.66 -7.98
CA PRO A 60 7.90 1.72 -8.73
C PRO A 60 7.61 2.99 -7.92
N ALA A 61 7.74 2.95 -6.59
CA ALA A 61 7.69 4.13 -5.76
C ALA A 61 9.12 4.56 -5.39
N TRP A 62 9.49 5.80 -5.70
CA TRP A 62 10.79 6.40 -5.39
C TRP A 62 11.05 6.62 -3.88
N SER A 63 10.19 6.10 -3.00
CA SER A 63 10.35 6.18 -1.54
C SER A 63 10.80 4.84 -0.93
N LEU A 64 11.82 4.92 -0.06
CA LEU A 64 12.37 3.82 0.74
C LEU A 64 11.53 3.49 1.98
N GLN A 65 10.55 4.34 2.33
CA GLN A 65 9.69 4.15 3.49
C GLN A 65 8.42 3.39 3.08
N ARG A 66 8.42 2.07 3.33
CA ARG A 66 7.30 1.20 2.97
C ARG A 66 6.43 0.88 4.19
N VAL A 67 5.17 0.61 3.93
CA VAL A 67 4.21 0.00 4.86
C VAL A 67 3.76 -1.29 4.22
N ARG A 68 3.91 -2.39 4.93
CA ARG A 68 3.35 -3.68 4.55
C ARG A 68 1.92 -3.72 5.04
N LEU A 69 0.97 -3.83 4.12
CA LEU A 69 -0.43 -4.10 4.44
C LEU A 69 -0.66 -5.60 4.30
N ASP A 70 -1.08 -6.25 5.40
CA ASP A 70 -1.37 -7.67 5.44
C ASP A 70 -2.88 -7.91 5.24
N PHE A 71 -3.20 -8.93 4.45
CA PHE A 71 -4.56 -9.36 4.13
C PHE A 71 -4.78 -10.82 4.53
N ALA A 72 -5.92 -11.38 4.12
CA ALA A 72 -6.20 -12.80 4.32
C ALA A 72 -5.25 -13.70 3.55
N ASP A 73 -5.05 -13.38 2.27
CA ASP A 73 -4.44 -14.28 1.30
C ASP A 73 -3.07 -13.78 0.81
N GLY A 74 -2.49 -12.78 1.49
CA GLY A 74 -1.21 -12.21 1.10
C GLY A 74 -0.92 -10.86 1.76
N PHE A 75 0.04 -10.14 1.19
CA PHE A 75 0.42 -8.79 1.62
C PHE A 75 0.75 -7.92 0.41
N ILE A 76 0.60 -6.61 0.55
CA ILE A 76 1.15 -5.64 -0.40
C ILE A 76 2.09 -4.68 0.31
N LEU A 77 3.07 -4.17 -0.42
CA LEU A 77 3.94 -3.10 0.04
C LEU A 77 3.45 -1.79 -0.59
N VAL A 78 3.08 -0.84 0.24
CA VAL A 78 2.78 0.53 -0.17
C VAL A 78 3.89 1.45 0.31
N SER A 79 4.27 2.44 -0.49
CA SER A 79 5.28 3.44 -0.14
C SER A 79 4.63 4.83 -0.08
N PRO A 80 3.85 5.15 0.97
CA PRO A 80 3.29 6.49 1.12
C PRO A 80 4.40 7.53 1.35
N ASP A 81 4.20 8.76 0.84
CA ASP A 81 5.16 9.86 1.04
C ASP A 81 5.35 10.21 2.52
N ALA A 82 4.26 10.17 3.30
CA ALA A 82 4.26 10.42 4.74
C ALA A 82 3.78 9.17 5.49
N ARG A 83 4.71 8.26 5.79
CA ARG A 83 4.41 6.94 6.37
C ARG A 83 3.63 7.01 7.68
N GLU A 84 4.04 7.87 8.60
CA GLU A 84 3.45 7.98 9.93
C GLU A 84 2.05 8.60 9.88
N VAL A 85 1.82 9.53 8.95
CA VAL A 85 0.49 10.11 8.66
C VAL A 85 -0.41 9.04 8.06
N PHE A 86 0.09 8.28 7.09
CA PHE A 86 -0.65 7.18 6.48
C PHE A 86 -1.09 6.13 7.49
N ILE A 87 -0.20 5.72 8.41
CA ILE A 87 -0.53 4.75 9.47
C ILE A 87 -1.56 5.34 10.45
N SER A 88 -1.45 6.63 10.79
CA SER A 88 -2.38 7.28 11.71
C SER A 88 -3.79 7.38 11.10
N GLU A 89 -3.91 7.83 9.84
CA GLU A 89 -5.18 7.86 9.13
C GLU A 89 -5.77 6.45 8.99
N LEU A 90 -4.93 5.44 8.72
CA LEU A 90 -5.38 4.06 8.65
C LEU A 90 -5.92 3.54 9.98
N ALA A 91 -5.38 4.00 11.11
CA ALA A 91 -5.87 3.65 12.43
C ALA A 91 -7.27 4.24 12.69
N GLU A 92 -7.51 5.47 12.22
CA GLU A 92 -8.82 6.14 12.34
C GLU A 92 -9.89 5.48 11.48
N ARG A 93 -9.53 5.06 10.26
CA ARG A 93 -10.46 4.44 9.29
C ARG A 93 -10.71 2.95 9.55
N CYS A 94 -9.80 2.26 10.22
CA CYS A 94 -9.88 0.82 10.51
C CYS A 94 -10.02 0.56 12.02
N PRO A 95 -11.22 0.73 12.61
CA PRO A 95 -11.42 0.55 14.06
C PRO A 95 -11.17 -0.89 14.54
N HIS A 96 -11.16 -1.87 13.62
CA HIS A 96 -10.83 -3.27 13.91
C HIS A 96 -9.32 -3.54 14.05
N LEU A 97 -8.47 -2.56 13.73
CA LEU A 97 -7.03 -2.63 13.91
C LEU A 97 -6.62 -1.86 15.17
N MET A 98 -5.67 -2.40 15.91
CA MET A 98 -5.11 -1.77 17.10
C MET A 98 -3.66 -1.38 16.85
N ARG A 99 -3.23 -0.24 17.41
CA ARG A 99 -1.82 0.14 17.39
C ARG A 99 -0.98 -0.89 18.14
N ARG A 100 0.06 -1.39 17.48
CA ARG A 100 1.05 -2.31 18.03
C ARG A 100 2.44 -1.76 17.68
N GLY A 101 3.07 -1.09 18.64
CA GLY A 101 4.33 -0.38 18.41
C GLY A 101 4.17 0.70 17.33
N ALA A 102 5.01 0.65 16.31
CA ALA A 102 4.98 1.59 15.18
C ALA A 102 3.96 1.22 14.07
N GLY A 103 3.25 0.09 14.19
CA GLY A 103 2.28 -0.38 13.20
C GLY A 103 0.88 -0.64 13.76
N LEU A 104 0.04 -1.28 12.94
CA LEU A 104 -1.33 -1.70 13.24
C LEU A 104 -1.48 -3.21 13.04
N ALA A 105 -2.23 -3.86 13.90
CA ALA A 105 -2.56 -5.28 13.76
C ALA A 105 -4.01 -5.50 14.15
N LYS A 106 -4.69 -6.45 13.49
CA LYS A 106 -6.00 -6.92 13.92
C LYS A 106 -5.90 -7.38 15.37
N ARG A 107 -6.87 -6.99 16.19
CA ARG A 107 -7.00 -7.49 17.56
C ARG A 107 -6.94 -9.02 17.50
N LEU A 108 -5.84 -9.61 17.98
CA LEU A 108 -5.83 -11.06 18.21
C LEU A 108 -6.83 -11.30 19.35
N PRO A 109 -7.81 -12.21 19.20
CA PRO A 109 -8.63 -12.59 20.35
C PRO A 109 -7.70 -13.03 21.47
N LEU A 110 -7.91 -12.48 22.67
CA LEU A 110 -7.06 -12.80 23.80
C LEU A 110 -7.10 -14.33 24.02
N PRO A 111 -6.01 -14.98 24.47
CA PRO A 111 -5.97 -16.43 24.62
C PRO A 111 -7.17 -17.02 25.36
N HIS A 112 -7.79 -16.26 26.26
CA HIS A 112 -8.98 -16.66 27.02
C HIS A 112 -10.31 -16.55 26.24
N GLU A 113 -10.41 -15.76 25.17
CA GLU A 113 -11.64 -15.66 24.35
C GLU A 113 -11.86 -16.86 23.44
N LYS A 114 -10.81 -17.66 23.17
CA LYS A 114 -10.92 -18.90 22.39
C LYS A 114 -11.44 -20.09 23.18
N ALA A 115 -11.49 -19.99 24.51
CA ALA A 115 -11.88 -21.09 25.39
C ALA A 115 -13.39 -21.14 25.70
N ALA A 116 -14.17 -20.18 25.17
CA ALA A 116 -15.60 -20.03 25.49
C ALA A 116 -16.54 -20.42 24.33
N ARG A 117 -16.06 -21.18 23.33
CA ARG A 117 -16.89 -21.60 22.19
C ARG A 117 -16.78 -23.09 21.92
#